data_AF-A0A2M9ZRP2-F1
#
_entry.id   AF-A0A2M9ZRP2-F1
#
_cell.length_a   1.000
_cell.length_b   1.000
_cell.length_c   1.000
_cell.angle_alpha   90.00
_cell.angle_beta   90.00
_cell.angle_gamma   90.00
#
_symmetry.space_group_name_H-M   'P 1'
#
loop_
_entity.id
_entity.type
_entity.pdbx_description
1 polymer ?
#
loop_
_entity_poly.entity_id
_entity_poly.type
_entity_poly.pdbx_seq_one_letter_code
_entity_poly.pdbx_strand_id
1 'polypeptide(L)'
;MKYLNYRKIFFILVLATFVCIGGLVAIFLFPGERLSLAFTIFSGIGKSSLQYRIDALEVKAIKRQEFTPGDKDFLKNFYSTLATGAKLTFVARQTGRLMEHYLAATGADFILEPEIFTENEKVQGKIKQIRTHLRSSVCSSRQITSETFYMPDSSNIDSIFGLYYGKISLTTLETNQSNCKVKWRAEVPWYWPSYDSLKKKYGDYHAESFPLPNLASIIFGSSPLYVDNGLGGYLVQLDIAKPFVAFSEWEEIIVR
;
A
#
# COMPACT_ATOMS: atom_id res chain seq x y z
N MET A 1 4.49 -55.32 -9.37
CA MET A 1 4.12 -54.55 -8.15
C MET A 1 5.23 -53.67 -7.54
N LYS A 2 6.51 -53.70 -7.98
CA LYS A 2 7.57 -52.82 -7.40
C LYS A 2 7.62 -51.39 -7.96
N TYR A 3 7.16 -51.15 -9.19
CA TYR A 3 7.18 -49.82 -9.84
C TYR A 3 6.18 -48.80 -9.24
N LEU A 4 5.12 -49.25 -8.58
CA LEU A 4 4.12 -48.37 -7.97
C LEU A 4 4.67 -47.63 -6.73
N ASN A 5 5.72 -48.17 -6.10
CA ASN A 5 6.29 -47.63 -4.87
C ASN A 5 7.29 -46.49 -5.14
N TYR A 6 8.11 -46.61 -6.19
CA TYR A 6 9.07 -45.58 -6.57
C TYR A 6 8.40 -44.27 -7.03
N ARG A 7 7.28 -44.35 -7.76
CA ARG A 7 6.51 -43.15 -8.14
C ARG A 7 5.95 -42.43 -6.92
N LYS A 8 5.39 -43.15 -5.95
CA LYS A 8 4.87 -42.55 -4.70
C LYS A 8 6.00 -41.90 -3.88
N ILE A 9 7.13 -42.59 -3.72
CA ILE A 9 8.30 -42.05 -3.02
C ILE A 9 8.83 -40.80 -3.73
N PHE A 10 8.92 -40.82 -5.06
CA PHE A 10 9.33 -39.65 -5.85
C PHE A 10 8.37 -38.47 -5.64
N PHE A 11 7.05 -38.67 -5.73
CA PHE A 11 6.08 -37.60 -5.47
C PHE A 11 6.17 -37.07 -4.03
N ILE A 12 6.36 -37.94 -3.04
CA ILE A 12 6.55 -37.54 -1.64
C ILE A 12 7.82 -36.70 -1.49
N LEU A 13 8.94 -37.10 -2.10
CA LEU A 13 10.20 -36.36 -2.06
C LEU A 13 10.09 -35.00 -2.75
N VAL A 14 9.43 -34.94 -3.90
CA VAL A 14 9.18 -33.68 -4.63
C VAL A 14 8.32 -32.75 -3.78
N LEU A 15 7.21 -33.25 -3.22
CA LEU A 15 6.35 -32.46 -2.33
C LEU A 15 7.10 -31.99 -1.08
N ALA A 16 7.86 -32.87 -0.43
CA ALA A 16 8.67 -32.52 0.72
C ALA A 16 9.70 -31.43 0.37
N THR A 17 10.32 -31.52 -0.80
CA THR A 17 11.27 -30.50 -1.28
C THR A 17 10.58 -29.16 -1.46
N PHE A 18 9.40 -29.12 -2.09
CA PHE A 18 8.64 -27.87 -2.23
C PHE A 18 8.21 -27.28 -0.88
N VAL A 19 7.79 -28.11 0.06
CA VAL A 19 7.43 -27.67 1.42
C VAL A 19 8.65 -27.11 2.15
N CYS A 20 9.81 -27.78 2.06
CA CYS A 20 11.04 -27.31 2.67
C CYS A 20 11.51 -25.98 2.06
N ILE A 21 11.51 -25.86 0.73
CA ILE A 21 11.88 -24.61 0.04
C ILE A 21 10.91 -23.50 0.42
N GLY A 22 9.60 -23.77 0.39
CA GLY A 22 8.58 -22.80 0.80
C GLY A 22 8.73 -22.34 2.25
N GLY A 23 9.05 -23.27 3.16
CA GLY A 23 9.34 -22.97 4.56
C GLY A 23 10.57 -22.09 4.73
N LEU A 24 11.66 -22.40 4.03
CA LEU A 24 12.88 -21.58 4.04
C LEU A 24 12.63 -20.17 3.48
N VAL A 25 11.86 -20.06 2.39
CA VAL A 25 11.45 -18.78 1.82
C VAL A 25 10.59 -17.99 2.81
N ALA A 26 9.64 -18.63 3.49
CA ALA A 26 8.81 -17.97 4.51
C ALA A 26 9.64 -17.45 5.69
N ILE A 27 10.60 -18.24 6.19
CA ILE A 27 11.52 -17.82 7.26
C ILE A 27 12.36 -16.62 6.82
N PHE A 28 12.85 -16.62 5.58
CA PHE A 28 13.64 -15.52 5.03
C PHE A 28 12.81 -14.24 4.86
N LEU A 29 11.57 -14.34 4.37
CA LEU A 29 10.68 -13.20 4.15
C LEU A 29 10.09 -12.64 5.45
N PHE A 30 9.85 -13.50 6.43
CA PHE A 30 9.20 -13.16 7.69
C PHE A 30 10.03 -13.66 8.88
N PRO A 31 11.16 -13.00 9.21
CA PRO A 31 12.02 -13.46 10.29
C PRO A 31 11.41 -13.23 11.69
N GLY A 32 11.72 -14.14 12.62
CA GLY A 32 11.34 -14.01 14.03
C GLY A 32 9.83 -14.00 14.26
N GLU A 33 9.33 -13.03 15.04
CA GLU A 33 7.91 -12.88 15.36
C GLU A 33 7.02 -12.64 14.13
N ARG A 34 7.61 -12.19 13.02
CA ARG A 34 6.87 -11.97 11.77
C ARG A 34 6.41 -13.27 11.13
N LEU A 35 7.10 -14.39 11.39
CA LEU A 35 6.72 -15.69 10.83
C LEU A 35 5.36 -16.15 11.36
N SER A 36 5.16 -16.05 12.67
CA SER A 36 3.89 -16.44 13.31
C SER A 36 2.76 -15.50 12.90
N LEU A 37 3.04 -14.19 12.81
CA LEU A 37 2.08 -13.22 12.29
C LEU A 37 1.69 -13.53 10.85
N ALA A 38 2.65 -13.78 9.96
CA ALA A 38 2.39 -14.12 8.58
C ALA A 38 1.55 -15.40 8.47
N PHE A 39 1.89 -16.42 9.27
CA PHE A 39 1.13 -17.66 9.33
C PHE A 39 -0.31 -17.44 9.80
N THR A 40 -0.53 -16.67 10.87
CA THR A 40 -1.89 -16.36 11.37
C THR A 40 -2.69 -15.51 10.39
N ILE A 41 -2.08 -14.47 9.81
CA ILE A 41 -2.74 -13.61 8.81
C ILE A 41 -3.11 -14.42 7.58
N PHE A 42 -2.24 -15.33 7.12
CA PHE A 42 -2.51 -16.16 5.95
C PHE A 42 -3.55 -17.26 6.23
N SER A 43 -3.38 -18.03 7.31
CA SER A 43 -4.19 -19.23 7.57
C SER A 43 -5.50 -18.93 8.30
N GLY A 44 -5.53 -17.89 9.15
CA GLY A 44 -6.58 -17.65 10.13
C GLY A 44 -6.43 -18.43 11.43
N ILE A 45 -5.40 -19.28 11.58
CA ILE A 45 -5.14 -20.00 12.83
C ILE A 45 -4.60 -19.02 13.88
N GLY A 46 -5.25 -18.95 15.04
CA GLY A 46 -4.92 -17.98 16.10
C GLY A 46 -5.49 -16.57 15.87
N LYS A 47 -6.33 -16.39 14.83
CA LYS A 47 -6.93 -15.12 14.44
C LYS A 47 -7.58 -14.36 15.60
N SER A 48 -8.35 -15.02 16.46
CA SER A 48 -9.07 -14.35 17.56
C SER A 48 -8.12 -13.69 18.57
N SER A 49 -6.97 -14.32 18.84
CA SER A 49 -5.94 -13.75 19.72
C SER A 49 -5.28 -12.53 19.07
N LEU A 50 -4.99 -12.63 17.75
CA LEU A 50 -4.45 -11.51 16.98
C LEU A 50 -5.44 -10.34 16.91
N GLN A 51 -6.72 -10.60 16.64
CA GLN A 51 -7.76 -9.57 16.62
C GLN A 51 -7.87 -8.89 17.98
N TYR A 52 -7.96 -9.66 19.07
CA TYR A 52 -8.02 -9.11 20.43
C TYR A 52 -6.83 -8.20 20.74
N ARG A 53 -5.63 -8.58 20.30
CA ARG A 53 -4.42 -7.77 20.45
C ARG A 53 -4.51 -6.47 19.65
N ILE A 54 -5.01 -6.50 18.42
CA ILE A 54 -5.23 -5.33 17.57
C ILE A 54 -6.26 -4.41 18.25
N ASP A 55 -7.45 -4.92 18.57
CA ASP A 55 -8.54 -4.16 19.20
C ASP A 55 -8.07 -3.46 20.49
N ALA A 56 -7.27 -4.15 21.31
CA ALA A 56 -6.73 -3.57 22.54
C ALA A 56 -5.79 -2.38 22.26
N LEU A 57 -4.98 -2.44 21.21
CA LEU A 57 -4.10 -1.35 20.80
C LEU A 57 -4.88 -0.19 20.15
N GLU A 58 -5.93 -0.49 19.39
CA GLU A 58 -6.84 0.52 18.84
C GLU A 58 -7.53 1.29 19.97
N VAL A 59 -8.06 0.60 20.97
CA VAL A 59 -8.63 1.22 22.18
C VAL A 59 -7.60 2.08 22.91
N LYS A 60 -6.36 1.60 23.06
CA LYS A 60 -5.27 2.41 23.65
C LYS A 60 -5.02 3.67 22.85
N ALA A 61 -4.91 3.57 21.53
CA ALA A 61 -4.67 4.71 20.64
C ALA A 61 -5.80 5.74 20.70
N ILE A 62 -7.06 5.29 20.63
CA ILE A 62 -8.25 6.16 20.73
C ILE A 62 -8.28 6.89 22.09
N LYS A 63 -7.96 6.17 23.18
CA LYS A 63 -7.93 6.74 24.54
C LYS A 63 -6.62 7.47 24.88
N ARG A 64 -5.68 7.58 23.93
CA ARG A 64 -4.35 8.17 24.11
C ARG A 64 -3.60 7.60 25.33
N GLN A 65 -3.71 6.30 25.52
CA GLN A 65 -3.01 5.57 26.58
C GLN A 65 -1.56 5.29 26.19
N GLU A 66 -0.72 5.00 27.18
CA GLU A 66 0.68 4.68 26.97
C GLU A 66 0.87 3.33 26.27
N PHE A 67 1.78 3.31 25.30
CA PHE A 67 2.21 2.11 24.58
C PHE A 67 3.51 1.60 25.17
N THR A 68 3.50 0.34 25.59
CA THR A 68 4.71 -0.33 26.08
C THR A 68 5.69 -0.59 24.92
N PRO A 69 6.98 -0.85 25.20
CA PRO A 69 7.92 -1.28 24.17
C PRO A 69 7.42 -2.49 23.37
N GLY A 70 6.84 -3.49 24.05
CA GLY A 70 6.25 -4.67 23.39
C GLY A 70 5.01 -4.35 22.53
N ASP A 71 4.26 -3.29 22.84
CA ASP A 71 3.18 -2.82 21.96
C ASP A 71 3.77 -2.23 20.67
N LYS A 72 4.82 -1.42 20.78
CA LYS A 72 5.51 -0.82 19.62
C LYS A 72 6.18 -1.88 18.75
N ASP A 73 6.84 -2.87 19.36
CA ASP A 73 7.50 -3.96 18.64
C ASP A 73 6.47 -4.84 17.91
N PHE A 74 5.35 -5.16 18.57
CA PHE A 74 4.23 -5.85 17.92
C PHE A 74 3.73 -5.06 16.71
N LEU A 75 3.48 -3.75 16.83
CA LEU A 75 2.99 -2.93 15.71
C LEU A 75 4.00 -2.88 14.55
N LYS A 76 5.29 -2.71 14.85
CA LYS A 76 6.36 -2.78 13.83
C LYS A 76 6.32 -4.11 13.09
N ASN A 77 6.26 -5.22 13.81
CA ASN A 77 6.24 -6.56 13.23
C ASN A 77 4.94 -6.83 12.46
N PHE A 78 3.80 -6.37 12.95
CA PHE A 78 2.50 -6.51 12.32
C PHE A 78 2.46 -5.76 10.98
N TYR A 79 2.70 -4.44 10.98
CA TYR A 79 2.66 -3.64 9.77
C TYR A 79 3.76 -4.02 8.77
N SER A 80 4.96 -4.41 9.23
CA SER A 80 6.01 -4.92 8.34
C SER A 80 5.60 -6.26 7.69
N THR A 81 4.89 -7.12 8.42
CA THR A 81 4.34 -8.36 7.86
C THR A 81 3.31 -8.06 6.77
N LEU A 82 2.43 -7.08 6.99
CA LEU A 82 1.48 -6.62 5.96
C LEU A 82 2.21 -6.05 4.73
N ALA A 83 3.21 -5.19 4.92
CA ALA A 83 3.98 -4.61 3.83
C ALA A 83 4.69 -5.68 2.99
N THR A 84 5.34 -6.65 3.64
CA THR A 84 5.97 -7.79 2.92
C THR A 84 4.93 -8.65 2.23
N GLY A 85 3.80 -8.97 2.87
CA GLY A 85 2.71 -9.72 2.26
C GLY A 85 2.18 -9.04 1.00
N ALA A 86 1.90 -7.74 1.06
CA ALA A 86 1.43 -6.95 -0.07
C ALA A 86 2.42 -6.97 -1.26
N LYS A 87 3.72 -6.82 -0.98
CA LYS A 87 4.78 -6.88 -2.01
C LYS A 87 4.86 -8.23 -2.74
N LEU A 88 4.45 -9.32 -2.08
CA LEU A 88 4.43 -10.66 -2.68
C LEU A 88 3.21 -10.88 -3.59
N THR A 89 2.23 -9.99 -3.53
CA THR A 89 1.08 -10.03 -4.44
C THR A 89 1.39 -9.23 -5.71
N PHE A 90 0.85 -9.68 -6.84
CA PHE A 90 0.96 -8.94 -8.09
C PHE A 90 0.12 -7.65 -8.10
N VAL A 91 -0.92 -7.59 -7.27
CA VAL A 91 -1.95 -6.53 -7.29
C VAL A 91 -1.69 -5.36 -6.35
N ALA A 92 -0.77 -5.50 -5.39
CA ALA A 92 -0.49 -4.47 -4.37
C ALA A 92 1.01 -4.24 -4.16
N ARG A 93 1.81 -4.43 -5.22
CA ARG A 93 3.27 -4.42 -5.12
C ARG A 93 3.81 -3.04 -4.77
N GLN A 94 3.37 -1.98 -5.45
CA GLN A 94 3.77 -0.62 -5.14
C GLN A 94 3.18 -0.15 -3.81
N THR A 95 1.93 -0.53 -3.50
CA THR A 95 1.33 -0.30 -2.17
C THR A 95 2.18 -0.89 -1.05
N GLY A 96 2.66 -2.13 -1.20
CA GLY A 96 3.54 -2.75 -0.22
C GLY A 96 4.88 -2.00 -0.05
N ARG A 97 5.41 -1.40 -1.12
CA ARG A 97 6.63 -0.55 -1.06
C ARG A 97 6.36 0.80 -0.37
N LEU A 98 5.20 1.41 -0.61
CA LEU A 98 4.75 2.62 0.09
C LEU A 98 4.64 2.37 1.60
N MET A 99 4.01 1.25 1.97
CA MET A 99 3.86 0.83 3.35
C MET A 99 5.22 0.57 4.02
N GLU A 100 6.14 -0.10 3.33
CA GLU A 100 7.51 -0.31 3.82
C GLU A 100 8.26 1.03 4.00
N HIS A 101 8.13 1.94 3.05
CA HIS A 101 8.78 3.25 3.13
C HIS A 101 8.23 4.11 4.27
N TYR A 102 6.92 4.06 4.51
CA TYR A 102 6.29 4.68 5.68
C TYR A 102 6.91 4.19 6.99
N LEU A 103 7.10 2.88 7.12
CA LEU A 103 7.67 2.21 8.29
C LEU A 103 9.18 2.41 8.44
N ALA A 104 9.89 2.83 7.38
CA ALA A 104 11.28 3.25 7.48
C ALA A 104 11.44 4.56 8.27
N ALA A 105 10.34 5.28 8.52
CA ALA A 105 10.26 6.48 9.36
C ALA A 105 11.20 7.64 8.95
N THR A 106 11.68 7.64 7.70
CA THR A 106 12.58 8.70 7.20
C THR A 106 11.81 9.98 6.87
N GLY A 107 10.60 9.82 6.32
CA GLY A 107 9.80 10.91 5.75
C GLY A 107 10.40 11.47 4.46
N ALA A 108 11.38 10.79 3.87
CA ALA A 108 11.90 11.16 2.55
C ALA A 108 10.83 10.91 1.48
N ASP A 109 10.83 11.68 0.40
CA ASP A 109 9.91 11.42 -0.70
C ASP A 109 10.17 10.04 -1.33
N PHE A 110 9.14 9.45 -1.90
CA PHE A 110 9.18 8.13 -2.50
C PHE A 110 8.79 8.18 -3.98
N ILE A 111 9.65 7.63 -4.84
CA ILE A 111 9.40 7.56 -6.28
C ILE A 111 8.60 6.29 -6.59
N LEU A 112 7.44 6.48 -7.18
CA LEU A 112 6.57 5.43 -7.72
C LEU A 112 6.88 5.16 -9.19
N GLU A 113 6.58 3.94 -9.62
CA GLU A 113 6.63 3.58 -11.04
C GLU A 113 5.49 4.34 -11.76
N PRO A 114 5.77 5.06 -12.86
CA PRO A 114 4.80 5.96 -13.50
C PRO A 114 3.45 5.33 -13.84
N GLU A 115 3.44 4.02 -14.12
CA GLU A 115 2.30 3.21 -14.52
C GLU A 115 1.12 3.32 -13.55
N ILE A 116 1.39 3.48 -12.25
CA ILE A 116 0.32 3.68 -11.24
C ILE A 116 -0.50 4.95 -11.49
N PHE A 117 0.10 5.94 -12.16
CA PHE A 117 -0.54 7.21 -12.54
C PHE A 117 -0.92 7.22 -14.03
N THR A 118 -0.07 6.69 -14.91
CA THR A 118 -0.30 6.79 -16.36
C THR A 118 -1.38 5.84 -16.85
N GLU A 119 -1.63 4.72 -16.17
CA GLU A 119 -2.74 3.80 -16.48
C GLU A 119 -4.02 4.12 -15.68
N ASN A 120 -3.98 5.14 -14.81
CA ASN A 120 -5.11 5.55 -13.98
C ASN A 120 -6.06 6.49 -14.75
N GLU A 121 -7.30 6.08 -14.96
CA GLU A 121 -8.28 6.83 -15.78
C GLU A 121 -8.59 8.21 -15.21
N LYS A 122 -8.63 8.39 -13.89
CA LYS A 122 -8.88 9.70 -13.26
C LYS A 122 -7.71 10.66 -13.46
N VAL A 123 -6.48 10.14 -13.33
CA VAL A 123 -5.27 10.92 -13.62
C VAL A 123 -5.24 11.30 -15.11
N GLN A 124 -5.51 10.36 -16.02
CA GLN A 124 -5.61 10.64 -17.46
C GLN A 124 -6.69 11.66 -17.78
N GLY A 125 -7.84 11.59 -17.11
CA GLY A 125 -8.90 12.59 -17.19
C GLY A 125 -8.41 13.99 -16.83
N LYS A 126 -7.62 14.13 -15.75
CA LYS A 126 -7.04 15.42 -15.34
C LYS A 126 -5.96 15.92 -16.29
N ILE A 127 -5.11 15.03 -16.78
CA ILE A 127 -4.14 15.35 -17.86
C ILE A 127 -4.86 15.92 -19.07
N LYS A 128 -5.93 15.27 -19.53
CA LYS A 128 -6.72 15.72 -20.67
C LYS A 128 -7.38 17.07 -20.43
N GLN A 129 -7.87 17.33 -19.22
CA GLN A 129 -8.42 18.63 -18.84
C GLN A 129 -7.35 19.74 -18.88
N ILE A 130 -6.17 19.49 -18.31
CA ILE A 130 -5.04 20.42 -18.37
C ILE A 130 -4.66 20.70 -19.82
N ARG A 131 -4.51 19.66 -20.65
CA ARG A 131 -4.21 19.83 -22.09
C ARG A 131 -5.28 20.64 -22.83
N THR A 132 -6.56 20.39 -22.53
CA THR A 132 -7.68 21.10 -23.17
C THR A 132 -7.70 22.57 -22.80
N HIS A 133 -7.46 22.91 -21.53
CA HIS A 133 -7.32 24.29 -21.07
C HIS A 133 -6.17 25.02 -21.77
N LEU A 134 -5.17 24.27 -22.23
CA LEU A 134 -3.94 24.80 -22.82
C LEU A 134 -3.91 24.80 -24.35
N ARG A 135 -5.02 24.52 -25.04
CA ARG A 135 -5.10 24.36 -26.51
C ARG A 135 -4.55 25.53 -27.35
N SER A 136 -4.14 26.65 -26.75
CA SER A 136 -3.39 27.74 -27.43
C SER A 136 -2.06 28.14 -26.76
N SER A 137 -1.73 27.63 -25.56
CA SER A 137 -0.67 28.19 -24.71
C SER A 137 0.15 27.16 -23.90
N VAL A 138 0.01 25.84 -24.14
CA VAL A 138 0.79 24.78 -23.43
C VAL A 138 2.26 25.20 -23.30
N CYS A 139 2.85 25.64 -24.41
CA CYS A 139 4.28 25.94 -24.48
C CYS A 139 4.68 27.35 -24.01
N SER A 140 3.70 28.19 -23.68
CA SER A 140 3.93 29.51 -23.09
C SER A 140 3.84 29.46 -21.56
N SER A 141 3.16 28.45 -21.01
CA SER A 141 2.98 28.26 -19.58
C SER A 141 4.17 27.54 -18.98
N ARG A 142 4.82 28.13 -17.96
CA ARG A 142 6.00 27.51 -17.32
C ARG A 142 5.64 26.36 -16.39
N GLN A 143 4.52 26.47 -15.66
CA GLN A 143 4.08 25.44 -14.73
C GLN A 143 2.58 25.54 -14.49
N ILE A 144 1.90 24.40 -14.46
CA ILE A 144 0.46 24.28 -14.17
C ILE A 144 0.26 23.14 -13.19
N THR A 145 -0.61 23.34 -12.21
CA THR A 145 -0.92 22.34 -11.19
C THR A 145 -2.43 22.25 -11.05
N SER A 146 -2.97 21.03 -11.03
CA SER A 146 -4.38 20.80 -10.74
C SER A 146 -4.70 21.11 -9.28
N GLU A 147 -5.98 21.32 -9.00
CA GLU A 147 -6.51 21.09 -7.66
C GLU A 147 -6.23 19.65 -7.19
N THR A 148 -6.30 19.46 -5.87
CA THR A 148 -6.24 18.12 -5.28
C THR A 148 -7.50 17.33 -5.63
N PHE A 149 -7.34 16.09 -6.08
CA PHE A 149 -8.45 15.21 -6.45
C PHE A 149 -8.19 13.77 -5.98
N TYR A 150 -9.27 12.99 -5.85
CA TYR A 150 -9.21 11.59 -5.45
C TYR A 150 -8.67 10.72 -6.60
N MET A 151 -7.49 10.14 -6.43
CA MET A 151 -6.80 9.34 -7.46
C MET A 151 -7.12 7.84 -7.48
N PRO A 152 -7.54 7.15 -6.39
CA PRO A 152 -7.81 5.72 -6.44
C PRO A 152 -8.79 5.35 -7.54
N ASP A 153 -8.41 4.39 -8.39
CA ASP A 153 -9.23 3.95 -9.51
C ASP A 153 -9.04 2.47 -9.84
N SER A 154 -10.10 1.79 -10.25
CA SER A 154 -10.04 0.35 -10.58
C SER A 154 -9.31 0.05 -11.88
N SER A 155 -9.06 1.05 -12.73
CA SER A 155 -8.25 0.87 -13.95
C SER A 155 -6.81 0.45 -13.65
N ASN A 156 -6.31 0.75 -12.44
CA ASN A 156 -5.05 0.24 -11.92
C ASN A 156 -5.27 -0.22 -10.47
N ILE A 157 -5.27 -1.54 -10.24
CA ILE A 157 -5.63 -2.12 -8.93
C ILE A 157 -4.69 -1.68 -7.79
N ASP A 158 -3.41 -1.46 -8.07
CA ASP A 158 -2.45 -0.98 -7.08
C ASP A 158 -2.79 0.46 -6.65
N SER A 159 -3.36 1.25 -7.57
CA SER A 159 -3.81 2.61 -7.28
C SER A 159 -5.00 2.67 -6.30
N ILE A 160 -5.83 1.61 -6.24
CA ILE A 160 -6.95 1.52 -5.27
C ILE A 160 -6.42 1.53 -3.84
N PHE A 161 -5.30 0.85 -3.61
CA PHE A 161 -4.73 0.67 -2.27
C PHE A 161 -3.59 1.64 -1.96
N GLY A 162 -2.88 2.11 -3.01
CA GLY A 162 -1.66 2.89 -2.86
C GLY A 162 -1.85 4.40 -3.01
N LEU A 163 -2.89 4.87 -3.71
CA LEU A 163 -3.14 6.30 -3.90
C LEU A 163 -4.25 6.82 -2.98
N TYR A 164 -4.37 8.14 -2.90
CA TYR A 164 -5.48 8.82 -2.22
C TYR A 164 -5.74 10.17 -2.88
N TYR A 165 -5.96 11.23 -2.12
CA TYR A 165 -6.03 12.58 -2.67
C TYR A 165 -4.65 13.10 -3.04
N GLY A 166 -4.45 13.41 -4.32
CA GLY A 166 -3.20 13.94 -4.86
C GLY A 166 -3.43 15.04 -5.86
N LYS A 167 -2.37 15.48 -6.54
CA LYS A 167 -2.45 16.46 -7.62
C LYS A 167 -1.51 16.10 -8.76
N ILE A 168 -1.79 16.65 -9.93
CA ILE A 168 -0.92 16.53 -11.09
C ILE A 168 -0.42 17.92 -11.50
N SER A 169 0.84 17.97 -11.90
CA SER A 169 1.47 19.18 -12.40
C SER A 169 2.18 18.92 -13.73
N LEU A 170 2.23 19.97 -14.52
CA LEU A 170 2.88 20.06 -15.82
C LEU A 170 3.93 21.17 -15.74
N THR A 171 5.16 20.87 -16.14
CA THR A 171 6.24 21.85 -16.31
C THR A 171 6.71 21.81 -17.75
N THR A 172 6.72 22.96 -18.43
CA THR A 172 7.26 23.05 -19.79
C THR A 172 8.78 23.12 -19.72
N LEU A 173 9.46 22.19 -20.39
CA LEU A 173 10.93 22.11 -20.42
C LEU A 173 11.49 22.86 -21.62
N GLU A 174 10.98 22.54 -22.80
CA GLU A 174 11.46 23.10 -24.07
C GLU A 174 10.30 23.31 -25.04
N THR A 175 10.44 24.30 -25.92
CA THR A 175 9.46 24.61 -26.95
C THR A 175 10.16 24.81 -28.27
N ASN A 176 9.72 24.09 -29.30
CA ASN A 176 10.02 24.43 -30.67
C ASN A 176 8.71 24.79 -31.41
N GLN A 177 8.79 25.13 -32.71
CA GLN A 177 7.65 25.68 -33.44
C GLN A 177 6.44 24.71 -33.50
N SER A 178 6.68 23.39 -33.46
CA SER A 178 5.64 22.34 -33.62
C SER A 178 5.45 21.44 -32.39
N ASN A 179 6.43 21.36 -31.50
CA ASN A 179 6.48 20.41 -30.40
C ASN A 179 6.78 21.10 -29.06
N CYS A 180 6.12 20.60 -28.03
CA CYS A 180 6.31 20.99 -26.64
C CYS A 180 6.90 19.82 -25.87
N LYS A 181 8.11 19.96 -25.33
CA LYS A 181 8.61 18.99 -24.35
C LYS A 181 8.12 19.40 -22.97
N VAL A 182 7.34 18.51 -22.35
CA VAL A 182 6.78 18.75 -21.03
C VAL A 182 7.17 17.65 -20.06
N LYS A 183 7.23 18.01 -18.78
CA LYS A 183 7.41 17.10 -17.67
C LYS A 183 6.14 17.08 -16.83
N TRP A 184 5.54 15.92 -16.71
CA TRP A 184 4.46 15.67 -15.77
C TRP A 184 5.03 15.24 -14.43
N ARG A 185 4.34 15.65 -13.36
CA ARG A 185 4.56 15.14 -12.01
C ARG A 185 3.23 14.89 -11.35
N ALA A 186 2.94 13.63 -11.02
CA ALA A 186 1.83 13.27 -10.15
C ALA A 186 2.38 13.03 -8.75
N GLU A 187 1.72 13.59 -7.73
CA GLU A 187 2.10 13.39 -6.34
C GLU A 187 0.91 13.21 -5.41
N VAL A 188 1.10 12.36 -4.41
CA VAL A 188 0.14 11.99 -3.38
C VAL A 188 0.85 12.09 -2.03
N PRO A 189 0.38 12.96 -1.12
CA PRO A 189 0.78 12.89 0.29
C PRO A 189 0.34 11.53 0.86
N TRP A 190 1.29 10.76 1.35
CA TRP A 190 1.05 9.42 1.85
C TRP A 190 1.06 9.41 3.38
N TYR A 191 -0.12 9.18 3.96
CA TYR A 191 -0.35 9.01 5.38
C TYR A 191 -1.65 8.23 5.59
N TRP A 192 -1.73 7.46 6.67
CA TRP A 192 -3.02 6.93 7.11
C TRP A 192 -3.80 7.98 7.90
N PRO A 193 -5.14 7.99 7.80
CA PRO A 193 -5.97 8.88 8.60
C PRO A 193 -5.76 8.61 10.09
N SER A 194 -5.84 9.67 10.90
CA SER A 194 -5.82 9.54 12.35
C SER A 194 -7.23 9.25 12.89
N TYR A 195 -7.31 8.63 14.07
CA TYR A 195 -8.57 8.46 14.78
C TYR A 195 -9.36 9.76 14.94
N ASP A 196 -8.69 10.86 15.28
CA ASP A 196 -9.35 12.17 15.40
C ASP A 196 -9.92 12.66 14.05
N SER A 197 -9.21 12.40 12.94
CA SER A 197 -9.71 12.75 11.60
C SER A 197 -10.91 11.90 11.19
N LEU A 198 -10.92 10.61 11.52
CA LEU A 198 -12.04 9.69 11.26
C LEU A 198 -13.27 10.10 12.08
N LYS A 199 -13.08 10.37 13.38
CA LYS A 199 -14.15 10.83 14.26
C LYS A 199 -14.75 12.16 13.79
N LYS A 200 -13.91 13.11 13.35
CA LYS A 200 -14.37 14.40 12.83
C LYS A 200 -15.14 14.24 11.52
N LYS A 201 -14.69 13.39 10.61
CA LYS A 201 -15.26 13.23 9.27
C LYS A 201 -16.55 12.39 9.28
N TYR A 202 -16.58 11.31 10.06
CA TYR A 202 -17.65 10.31 10.03
C TYR A 202 -18.45 10.19 11.32
N GLY A 203 -18.00 10.83 12.42
CA GLY A 203 -18.61 10.64 13.73
C GLY A 203 -18.22 9.31 14.40
N ASP A 204 -17.34 8.52 13.80
CA ASP A 204 -16.91 7.20 14.28
C ASP A 204 -15.39 7.03 14.12
N TYR A 205 -14.74 6.46 15.14
CA TYR A 205 -13.30 6.14 15.14
C TYR A 205 -12.97 4.94 14.23
N HIS A 206 -13.93 4.04 14.06
CA HIS A 206 -13.80 2.79 13.29
C HIS A 206 -14.36 2.89 11.86
N ALA A 207 -14.59 4.12 11.37
CA ALA A 207 -15.28 4.35 10.10
C ALA A 207 -14.53 3.82 8.87
N GLU A 208 -13.20 3.70 8.97
CA GLU A 208 -12.35 3.17 7.91
C GLU A 208 -11.49 2.02 8.46
N SER A 209 -12.03 0.80 8.37
CA SER A 209 -11.33 -0.44 8.70
C SER A 209 -11.20 -1.29 7.45
N PHE A 210 -10.04 -1.93 7.25
CA PHE A 210 -9.82 -2.83 6.12
C PHE A 210 -9.88 -4.30 6.57
N PRO A 211 -10.58 -5.16 5.81
CA PRO A 211 -10.55 -6.58 6.05
C PRO A 211 -9.23 -7.16 5.53
N LEU A 212 -8.61 -8.00 6.35
CA LEU A 212 -7.51 -8.88 5.97
C LEU A 212 -8.07 -10.30 5.81
N PRO A 213 -8.48 -10.69 4.59
CA PRO A 213 -8.97 -12.04 4.34
C PRO A 213 -7.85 -13.06 4.55
N ASN A 214 -8.22 -14.22 5.08
CA ASN A 214 -7.35 -15.36 5.32
C ASN A 214 -7.97 -16.62 4.70
N LEU A 215 -7.20 -17.72 4.63
CA LEU A 215 -7.70 -18.98 4.06
C LEU A 215 -8.97 -19.45 4.76
N ALA A 216 -9.05 -19.33 6.09
CA ALA A 216 -10.25 -19.74 6.81
C ALA A 216 -11.47 -18.85 6.51
N SER A 217 -11.29 -17.56 6.21
CA SER A 217 -12.40 -16.69 5.81
C SER A 217 -12.86 -16.98 4.38
N ILE A 218 -11.93 -17.30 3.49
CA ILE A 218 -12.22 -17.59 2.08
C ILE A 218 -12.87 -18.98 1.94
N ILE A 219 -12.31 -20.00 2.57
CA ILE A 219 -12.73 -21.40 2.39
C ILE A 219 -13.95 -21.73 3.27
N PHE A 220 -13.96 -21.24 4.52
CA PHE A 220 -14.98 -21.62 5.50
C PHE A 220 -15.97 -20.49 5.83
N GLY A 221 -15.87 -19.33 5.18
CA GLY A 221 -16.77 -18.19 5.42
C GLY A 221 -16.62 -17.56 6.81
N SER A 222 -15.53 -17.83 7.53
CA SER A 222 -15.29 -17.19 8.83
C SER A 222 -14.99 -15.69 8.64
N SER A 223 -15.21 -14.86 9.67
CA SER A 223 -14.93 -13.41 9.56
C SER A 223 -13.44 -13.15 9.24
N PRO A 224 -13.08 -12.14 8.44
CA PRO A 224 -11.67 -11.76 8.27
C PRO A 224 -11.12 -11.11 9.55
N LEU A 225 -9.81 -10.83 9.56
CA LEU A 225 -9.25 -9.87 10.52
C LEU A 225 -9.66 -8.46 10.09
N TYR A 226 -9.89 -7.57 11.04
CA TYR A 226 -10.14 -6.16 10.77
C TYR A 226 -9.09 -5.31 11.46
N VAL A 227 -8.65 -4.26 10.76
CA VAL A 227 -7.69 -3.28 11.28
C VAL A 227 -8.18 -1.91 10.88
N ASP A 228 -8.22 -0.99 11.84
CA ASP A 228 -8.54 0.39 11.57
C ASP A 228 -7.39 1.11 10.88
N ASN A 229 -7.70 1.91 9.86
CA ASN A 229 -6.76 2.85 9.27
C ASN A 229 -6.23 3.82 10.34
N GLY A 230 -7.05 4.15 11.34
CA GLY A 230 -6.69 4.98 12.49
C GLY A 230 -5.45 4.49 13.24
N LEU A 231 -5.29 3.17 13.40
CA LEU A 231 -4.12 2.58 14.04
C LEU A 231 -2.85 2.79 13.20
N GLY A 232 -2.97 2.71 11.88
CA GLY A 232 -1.88 3.00 10.94
C GLY A 232 -1.43 4.46 11.02
N GLY A 233 -2.38 5.38 11.17
CA GLY A 233 -2.11 6.80 11.40
C GLY A 233 -1.44 7.05 12.75
N TYR A 234 -1.79 6.28 13.78
CA TYR A 234 -1.22 6.41 15.12
C TYR A 234 0.25 5.98 15.21
N LEU A 235 0.75 5.19 14.25
CA LEU A 235 2.17 4.81 14.19
C LEU A 235 3.11 6.02 14.14
N VAL A 236 2.67 7.15 13.57
CA VAL A 236 3.43 8.40 13.57
C VAL A 236 3.64 8.94 14.98
N GLN A 237 2.61 8.86 15.83
CA GLN A 237 2.69 9.32 17.22
C GLN A 237 3.59 8.44 18.09
N LEU A 238 3.88 7.21 17.62
CA LEU A 238 4.74 6.25 18.30
C LEU A 238 6.19 6.27 17.80
N ASP A 239 6.51 7.16 16.85
CA ASP A 239 7.79 7.21 16.12
C ASP A 239 8.12 5.90 15.39
N ILE A 240 7.08 5.16 14.99
CA ILE A 240 7.22 3.91 14.22
C ILE A 240 7.22 4.21 12.71
N ALA A 241 6.59 5.31 12.31
CA ALA A 241 6.43 5.65 10.91
C ALA A 241 6.45 7.16 10.70
N LYS A 242 6.64 7.58 9.45
CA LYS A 242 6.63 9.00 9.08
C LYS A 242 5.95 9.22 7.73
N PRO A 243 5.00 10.18 7.63
CA PRO A 243 4.41 10.58 6.36
C PRO A 243 5.45 11.06 5.36
N PHE A 244 5.15 10.91 4.07
CA PHE A 244 6.02 11.33 2.97
C PHE A 244 5.19 11.70 1.74
N VAL A 245 5.84 12.27 0.71
CA VAL A 245 5.20 12.46 -0.60
C VAL A 245 5.59 11.29 -1.51
N ALA A 246 4.59 10.55 -1.97
CA ALA A 246 4.75 9.59 -3.04
C ALA A 246 4.55 10.29 -4.38
N PHE A 247 5.48 10.17 -5.32
CA PHE A 247 5.37 10.87 -6.60
C PHE A 247 5.96 10.07 -7.75
N SER A 248 5.57 10.42 -8.97
CA SER A 248 6.26 9.99 -10.17
C SER A 248 6.34 11.14 -11.17
N GLU A 249 7.37 11.09 -12.01
CA GLU A 249 7.62 12.09 -13.04
C GLU A 249 7.87 11.39 -14.37
N TRP A 250 7.30 11.94 -15.44
CA TRP A 250 7.54 11.44 -16.79
C TRP A 250 7.52 12.59 -17.79
N GLU A 251 8.23 12.40 -18.89
CA GLU A 251 8.31 13.39 -19.96
C GLU A 251 7.45 12.97 -21.15
N GLU A 252 6.91 13.95 -21.85
CA GLU A 252 6.11 13.74 -23.05
C GLU A 252 6.39 14.85 -24.07
N ILE A 253 6.25 14.52 -25.35
CA ILE A 253 6.22 15.49 -26.44
C ILE A 253 4.76 15.73 -26.82
N ILE A 254 4.27 16.95 -26.62
CA ILE A 254 2.95 17.38 -27.09
C ILE A 254 3.13 18.03 -28.45
N VAL A 255 2.58 17.40 -29.49
CA VAL A 255 2.52 17.95 -30.86
C VAL A 255 1.35 18.93 -30.95
N ARG A 256 1.59 20.11 -31.51
CA ARG A 256 0.56 21.13 -31.75
C ARG A 256 -0.40 20.76 -32.88
#